data_AF-A0A6A0IJC8-F1
#
_entry.id   AF-A0A6A0IJC8-F1
#
_cell.length_a   1.000
_cell.length_b   1.000
_cell.length_c   1.000
_cell.angle_alpha   90.00
_cell.angle_beta   90.00
_cell.angle_gamma   90.00
#
_symmetry.space_group_name_H-M   'P 1'
#
loop_
_entity.id
_entity.type
_entity.pdbx_description
1 polymer ?
#
loop_
_entity_poly.entity_id
_entity_poly.type
_entity_poly.pdbx_seq_one_letter_code
_entity_poly.pdbx_strand_id
1 'polypeptide(L)'
;MIRTLRTAALAAACVFLVSCSADKTPADAAIKSAEQTIAAAAPEAEKFVPDLLKSAQADLQAAKDLFAKGDYKGALAAGQALATKAGELASAANAKKAELTALWEETSGSVPKMVEAIKSRVDVLGQAKKLPKGMDADKLTQAKDGLAAMTSSWDAASAAFGAGNLIEAVEKSKGLKEKGTEILTLLGMAPAEPAAAPAAAPPAEPAK
;
A
#
# COMPACT_ATOMS: atom_id res chain seq x y z
N MET A 1 -48.36 40.02 60.64
CA MET A 1 -48.41 38.64 61.18
C MET A 1 -47.27 37.88 60.51
N ILE A 2 -46.00 37.96 60.91
CA ILE A 2 -45.31 37.60 62.18
C ILE A 2 -45.70 36.20 62.68
N ARG A 3 -44.68 35.35 62.82
CA ARG A 3 -44.61 33.92 63.22
C ARG A 3 -44.75 32.96 62.03
N THR A 4 -43.74 32.20 61.61
CA THR A 4 -42.67 31.56 62.40
C THR A 4 -41.44 31.31 61.53
N LEU A 5 -40.39 32.04 61.90
CA LEU A 5 -38.98 31.78 61.62
C LEU A 5 -38.52 30.50 62.38
N ARG A 6 -37.52 29.81 61.82
CA ARG A 6 -36.52 28.95 62.49
C ARG A 6 -36.94 27.52 62.91
N THR A 7 -36.56 26.53 62.09
CA THR A 7 -35.80 25.34 62.53
C THR A 7 -35.22 24.56 61.34
N ALA A 8 -33.88 24.51 61.28
CA ALA A 8 -32.99 23.55 60.56
C ALA A 8 -33.21 23.34 59.05
N ALA A 9 -32.44 23.87 58.09
CA ALA A 9 -31.09 24.42 58.06
C ALA A 9 -30.01 23.54 58.72
N LEU A 10 -29.87 22.27 58.32
CA LEU A 10 -28.58 21.53 58.30
C LEU A 10 -28.71 20.11 57.67
N ALA A 11 -29.02 19.96 56.38
CA ALA A 11 -28.96 18.65 55.69
C ALA A 11 -28.88 18.74 54.16
N ALA A 12 -28.21 19.76 53.60
CA ALA A 12 -28.15 19.98 52.15
C ALA A 12 -26.73 20.25 51.65
N ALA A 13 -25.74 19.54 52.20
CA ALA A 13 -24.35 19.61 51.76
C ALA A 13 -23.69 18.23 51.90
N CYS A 14 -24.00 17.30 50.98
CA CYS A 14 -23.20 16.09 50.72
C CYS A 14 -23.70 15.20 49.55
N VAL A 15 -24.35 15.74 48.51
CA VAL A 15 -24.75 14.95 47.32
C VAL A 15 -24.20 15.56 46.03
N PHE A 16 -22.87 15.71 45.96
CA PHE A 16 -22.18 16.11 44.72
C PHE A 16 -21.07 15.14 44.29
N LEU A 17 -20.95 13.94 44.88
CA LEU A 17 -19.88 12.99 44.55
C LEU A 17 -20.33 11.65 43.93
N VAL A 18 -21.62 11.47 43.64
CA VAL A 18 -22.13 10.21 43.03
C VAL A 18 -22.01 10.19 41.50
N SER A 19 -21.72 11.32 40.83
CA SER A 19 -21.56 11.34 39.37
C SER A 19 -20.16 10.94 38.87
N CYS A 20 -19.14 10.86 39.74
CA CYS A 20 -17.78 10.47 39.32
C CYS A 20 -17.63 8.98 39.00
N SER A 21 -18.67 8.15 39.15
CA SER A 21 -18.61 6.70 38.96
C SER A 21 -19.55 6.14 37.89
N ALA A 22 -20.48 6.94 37.35
CA ALA A 22 -21.44 6.47 36.35
C ALA A 22 -20.75 6.02 35.05
N ASP A 23 -19.67 6.70 34.65
CA ASP A 23 -18.95 6.42 33.41
C ASP A 23 -17.81 5.41 33.59
N LYS A 24 -17.45 5.03 34.81
CA LYS A 24 -16.29 4.15 35.06
C LYS A 24 -16.47 2.76 34.46
N THR A 25 -17.58 2.09 34.76
CA THR A 25 -17.87 0.76 34.21
C THR A 25 -18.00 0.75 32.69
N PRO A 26 -18.75 1.66 32.04
CA PRO A 26 -18.81 1.68 30.58
C PRO A 26 -17.47 2.06 29.94
N ALA A 27 -16.65 2.93 30.56
CA ALA A 27 -15.32 3.25 30.05
C ALA A 27 -14.38 2.03 30.08
N ASP A 28 -14.35 1.28 31.18
CA ASP A 28 -13.55 0.05 31.30
C ASP A 28 -13.99 -1.00 30.26
N ALA A 29 -15.30 -1.18 30.09
CA ALA A 29 -15.85 -2.09 29.09
C ALA A 29 -15.48 -1.67 27.65
N ALA A 30 -15.59 -0.37 27.34
CA ALA A 30 -15.24 0.16 26.02
C ALA A 30 -13.74 -0.01 25.72
N ILE A 31 -12.86 0.28 26.68
CA ILE A 31 -11.41 0.07 26.54
C ILE A 31 -11.12 -1.42 26.31
N LYS A 32 -11.65 -2.33 27.15
CA LYS A 32 -11.44 -3.78 26.98
C LYS A 32 -11.94 -4.30 25.63
N SER A 33 -13.09 -3.82 25.18
CA SER A 33 -13.62 -4.18 23.86
C SER A 33 -12.70 -3.69 22.73
N ALA A 34 -12.18 -2.46 22.83
CA ALA A 34 -11.21 -1.94 21.88
C ALA A 34 -9.90 -2.73 21.89
N GLU A 35 -9.37 -3.08 23.08
CA GLU A 35 -8.18 -3.93 23.21
C GLU A 35 -8.36 -5.27 22.49
N GLN A 36 -9.47 -5.96 22.74
CA GLN A 36 -9.76 -7.25 22.12
C GLN A 36 -9.87 -7.14 20.59
N THR A 37 -10.52 -6.08 20.10
CA THR A 37 -10.72 -5.89 18.66
C THR A 37 -9.40 -5.54 17.95
N ILE A 38 -8.58 -4.67 18.55
CA ILE A 38 -7.23 -4.34 18.03
C ILE A 38 -6.34 -5.57 18.06
N ALA A 39 -6.36 -6.36 19.13
CA ALA A 39 -5.57 -7.59 19.24
C ALA A 39 -5.98 -8.63 18.17
N ALA A 40 -7.27 -8.75 17.88
CA ALA A 40 -7.76 -9.65 16.82
C ALA A 40 -7.32 -9.19 15.42
N ALA A 41 -7.26 -7.89 15.17
CA ALA A 41 -6.82 -7.32 13.89
C ALA A 41 -5.28 -7.24 13.75
N ALA A 42 -4.53 -7.29 14.85
CA ALA A 42 -3.09 -7.04 14.88
C ALA A 42 -2.27 -7.90 13.90
N PRO A 43 -2.50 -9.22 13.74
CA PRO A 43 -1.65 -10.04 12.86
C PRO A 43 -1.69 -9.62 11.39
N GLU A 44 -2.88 -9.27 10.87
CA GLU A 44 -3.01 -8.77 9.50
C GLU A 44 -2.62 -7.29 9.39
N ALA A 45 -3.00 -6.48 10.39
CA ALA A 45 -2.69 -5.06 10.40
C ALA A 45 -1.18 -4.80 10.49
N GLU A 46 -0.43 -5.58 11.26
CA GLU A 46 1.02 -5.49 11.35
C GLU A 46 1.68 -5.77 10.00
N LYS A 47 1.16 -6.75 9.26
CA LYS A 47 1.69 -7.11 7.95
C LYS A 47 1.37 -6.04 6.90
N PHE A 48 0.13 -5.57 6.83
CA PHE A 48 -0.34 -4.77 5.69
C PHE A 48 -0.48 -3.27 5.97
N VAL A 49 -0.73 -2.88 7.22
CA VAL A 49 -0.98 -1.48 7.63
C VAL A 49 -0.33 -1.15 8.99
N PRO A 50 0.99 -1.39 9.16
CA PRO A 50 1.66 -1.30 10.45
C PRO A 50 1.54 0.09 11.11
N ASP A 51 1.52 1.15 10.30
CA ASP A 51 1.37 2.52 10.80
C ASP A 51 -0.02 2.77 11.40
N LEU A 52 -1.07 2.19 10.80
CA LEU A 52 -2.43 2.32 11.33
C LEU A 52 -2.58 1.52 12.63
N LEU A 53 -1.96 0.32 12.70
CA LEU A 53 -1.92 -0.48 13.94
C LEU A 53 -1.23 0.30 15.07
N LYS A 54 -0.05 0.89 14.77
CA LYS A 54 0.70 1.70 15.74
C LYS A 54 -0.12 2.89 16.22
N SER A 55 -0.84 3.55 15.31
CA SER A 55 -1.74 4.65 15.65
C SER A 55 -2.91 4.20 16.53
N ALA A 56 -3.48 3.01 16.31
CA ALA A 56 -4.55 2.47 17.15
C ALA A 56 -4.04 2.08 18.55
N GLN A 57 -2.84 1.52 18.65
CA GLN A 57 -2.21 1.20 19.93
C GLN A 57 -1.89 2.45 20.77
N ALA A 58 -1.44 3.52 20.12
CA ALA A 58 -1.21 4.81 20.79
C ALA A 58 -2.50 5.40 21.36
N ASP A 59 -3.59 5.40 20.58
CA ASP A 59 -4.90 5.89 21.04
C ASP A 59 -5.48 5.03 22.16
N LEU A 60 -5.26 3.71 22.12
CA LEU A 60 -5.62 2.79 23.19
C LEU A 60 -4.88 3.12 24.50
N GLN A 61 -3.59 3.43 24.41
CA GLN A 61 -2.83 3.86 25.58
C GLN A 61 -3.36 5.19 26.12
N ALA A 62 -3.69 6.15 25.25
CA ALA A 62 -4.28 7.43 25.66
C ALA A 62 -5.63 7.23 26.38
N ALA A 63 -6.48 6.31 25.92
CA ALA A 63 -7.75 5.99 26.57
C ALA A 63 -7.53 5.41 28.00
N LYS A 64 -6.54 4.53 28.17
CA LYS A 64 -6.15 3.99 29.48
C LYS A 64 -5.62 5.08 30.41
N ASP A 65 -4.84 6.01 29.89
CA ASP A 65 -4.29 7.11 30.68
C ASP A 65 -5.41 8.05 31.18
N LEU A 66 -6.42 8.33 30.34
CA LEU A 66 -7.62 9.07 30.76
C LEU A 66 -8.37 8.33 31.87
N PHE A 67 -8.56 7.02 31.73
CA PHE A 67 -9.20 6.18 32.74
C PHE A 67 -8.43 6.21 34.06
N ALA A 68 -7.10 6.07 34.01
CA ALA A 68 -6.23 6.10 35.19
C ALA A 68 -6.23 7.46 35.91
N LYS A 69 -6.38 8.56 35.15
CA LYS A 69 -6.53 9.92 35.69
C LYS A 69 -7.93 10.20 36.26
N GLY A 70 -8.86 9.26 36.15
CA GLY A 70 -10.25 9.42 36.58
C GLY A 70 -11.12 10.19 35.59
N ASP A 71 -10.62 10.50 34.40
CA ASP A 71 -11.43 11.06 33.30
C ASP A 71 -12.18 9.94 32.58
N TYR A 72 -13.18 9.39 33.27
CA TYR A 72 -13.96 8.26 32.76
C TYR A 72 -14.82 8.64 31.54
N LYS A 73 -15.27 9.89 31.43
CA LYS A 73 -16.02 10.37 30.28
C LYS A 73 -15.12 10.48 29.04
N GLY A 74 -13.93 11.03 29.19
CA GLY A 74 -12.91 11.05 28.14
C GLY A 74 -12.48 9.64 27.74
N ALA A 75 -12.25 8.76 28.72
CA ALA A 75 -11.91 7.37 28.50
C ALA A 75 -13.01 6.60 27.74
N LEU A 76 -14.28 6.80 28.09
CA LEU A 76 -15.42 6.21 27.38
C LEU A 76 -15.49 6.68 25.93
N ALA A 77 -15.37 7.99 25.69
CA ALA A 77 -15.38 8.55 24.34
C ALA A 77 -14.20 8.02 23.50
N ALA A 78 -13.01 7.95 24.08
CA ALA A 78 -11.82 7.39 23.42
C ALA A 78 -11.98 5.89 23.13
N GLY A 79 -12.52 5.11 24.09
CA GLY A 79 -12.83 3.68 23.90
C GLY A 79 -13.84 3.43 22.78
N GLN A 80 -14.88 4.26 22.67
CA GLN A 80 -15.85 4.17 21.57
C GLN A 80 -15.23 4.52 20.22
N ALA A 81 -14.39 5.56 20.14
CA ALA A 81 -13.67 5.92 18.92
C ALA A 81 -12.71 4.81 18.46
N LEU A 82 -12.07 4.12 19.41
CA LEU A 82 -11.19 2.99 19.12
C LEU A 82 -11.93 1.78 18.53
N ALA A 83 -13.19 1.55 18.89
CA ALA A 83 -13.99 0.49 18.28
C ALA A 83 -14.15 0.72 16.76
N THR A 84 -14.41 1.96 16.34
CA THR A 84 -14.44 2.35 14.93
C THR A 84 -13.07 2.14 14.27
N LYS A 85 -12.00 2.63 14.90
CA LYS A 85 -10.63 2.50 14.39
C LYS A 85 -10.17 1.05 14.25
N ALA A 86 -10.63 0.16 15.12
CA ALA A 86 -10.35 -1.26 15.03
C ALA A 86 -11.05 -1.93 13.83
N GLY A 87 -12.26 -1.50 13.47
CA GLY A 87 -12.93 -1.90 12.23
C GLY A 87 -12.22 -1.39 10.97
N GLU A 88 -11.65 -0.19 11.05
CA GLU A 88 -10.83 0.38 9.97
C GLU A 88 -9.54 -0.40 9.73
N LEU A 89 -8.89 -0.93 10.78
CA LEU A 89 -7.68 -1.76 10.64
C LEU A 89 -7.93 -2.98 9.74
N ALA A 90 -8.98 -3.74 10.01
CA ALA A 90 -9.32 -4.92 9.22
C ALA A 90 -9.68 -4.55 7.77
N SER A 91 -10.44 -3.47 7.59
CA SER A 91 -10.83 -2.98 6.26
C SER A 91 -9.60 -2.51 5.46
N ALA A 92 -8.69 -1.77 6.08
CA ALA A 92 -7.49 -1.25 5.46
C ALA A 92 -6.48 -2.37 5.13
N ALA A 93 -6.32 -3.35 6.02
CA ALA A 93 -5.48 -4.53 5.74
C ALA A 93 -6.00 -5.32 4.54
N ASN A 94 -7.32 -5.56 4.46
CA ASN A 94 -7.94 -6.24 3.33
C ASN A 94 -7.84 -5.44 2.03
N ALA A 95 -8.07 -4.13 2.08
CA ALA A 95 -7.91 -3.25 0.93
C ALA A 95 -6.45 -3.29 0.42
N LYS A 96 -5.47 -3.23 1.32
CA LYS A 96 -4.06 -3.30 0.93
C LYS A 96 -3.69 -4.65 0.34
N LYS A 97 -4.18 -5.74 0.91
CA LYS A 97 -3.99 -7.09 0.36
C LYS A 97 -4.59 -7.22 -1.04
N ALA A 98 -5.78 -6.67 -1.27
CA ALA A 98 -6.43 -6.66 -2.58
C ALA A 98 -5.63 -5.83 -3.61
N GLU A 99 -5.18 -4.63 -3.24
CA GLU A 99 -4.32 -3.77 -4.05
C GLU A 99 -3.04 -4.51 -4.49
N LEU A 100 -2.33 -5.11 -3.52
CA LEU A 100 -1.09 -5.83 -3.80
C LEU A 100 -1.33 -7.08 -4.65
N THR A 101 -2.45 -7.77 -4.46
CA THR A 101 -2.82 -8.95 -5.28
C THR A 101 -3.07 -8.53 -6.72
N ALA A 102 -3.84 -7.47 -6.94
CA ALA A 102 -4.10 -6.95 -8.28
C ALA A 102 -2.79 -6.52 -8.98
N LEU A 103 -1.91 -5.82 -8.27
CA LEU A 103 -0.62 -5.40 -8.82
C LEU A 103 0.26 -6.61 -9.17
N TRP A 104 0.25 -7.67 -8.35
CA TRP A 104 0.94 -8.91 -8.64
C TRP A 104 0.36 -9.62 -9.87
N GLU A 105 -0.97 -9.75 -9.98
CA GLU A 105 -1.64 -10.38 -11.14
C GLU A 105 -1.32 -9.62 -12.43
N GLU A 106 -1.40 -8.29 -12.41
CA GLU A 106 -1.07 -7.45 -13.55
C GLU A 106 0.41 -7.65 -13.97
N THR A 107 1.31 -7.72 -12.99
CA THR A 107 2.76 -7.82 -13.25
C THR A 107 3.16 -9.21 -13.70
N SER A 108 2.62 -10.26 -13.08
CA SER A 108 2.83 -11.66 -13.47
C SER A 108 2.21 -12.01 -14.81
N GLY A 109 1.15 -11.33 -15.23
CA GLY A 109 0.55 -11.48 -16.56
C GLY A 109 1.39 -10.94 -17.72
N SER A 110 2.31 -10.01 -17.46
CA SER A 110 3.07 -9.29 -18.49
C SER A 110 4.59 -9.46 -18.43
N VAL A 111 5.20 -9.46 -17.24
CA VAL A 111 6.66 -9.47 -17.08
C VAL A 111 7.32 -10.70 -17.70
N PRO A 112 6.83 -11.94 -17.49
CA PRO A 112 7.40 -13.12 -18.15
C PRO A 112 7.44 -12.99 -19.68
N LYS A 113 6.36 -12.46 -20.29
CA LYS A 113 6.29 -12.25 -21.74
C LYS A 113 7.30 -11.21 -22.22
N MET A 114 7.53 -10.15 -21.44
CA MET A 114 8.56 -9.16 -21.76
C MET A 114 9.97 -9.75 -21.65
N VAL A 115 10.25 -10.56 -20.62
CA VAL A 115 11.53 -11.28 -20.51
C VAL A 115 11.76 -12.15 -21.75
N GLU A 116 10.75 -12.91 -22.17
CA GLU A 116 10.82 -13.75 -23.37
C GLU A 116 11.05 -12.93 -24.65
N ALA A 117 10.32 -11.83 -24.84
CA ALA A 117 10.48 -10.97 -26.01
C ALA A 117 11.87 -10.33 -26.08
N ILE A 118 12.36 -9.81 -24.95
CA ILE A 118 13.70 -9.23 -24.84
C ILE A 118 14.75 -10.29 -25.13
N LYS A 119 14.64 -11.47 -24.52
CA LYS A 119 15.54 -12.61 -24.76
C LYS A 119 15.61 -12.96 -26.25
N SER A 120 14.45 -13.17 -26.88
CA SER A 120 14.37 -13.49 -28.31
C SER A 120 15.09 -12.43 -29.17
N ARG A 121 14.89 -11.15 -28.87
CA ARG A 121 15.54 -10.06 -29.60
C ARG A 121 17.04 -9.98 -29.37
N VAL A 122 17.49 -10.17 -28.14
CA VAL A 122 18.92 -10.25 -27.79
C VAL A 122 19.59 -11.40 -28.55
N ASP A 123 18.95 -12.57 -28.61
CA ASP A 123 19.48 -13.75 -29.31
C ASP A 123 19.59 -13.50 -30.81
N VAL A 124 18.53 -12.96 -31.44
CA VAL A 124 18.53 -12.59 -32.87
C VAL A 124 19.64 -11.58 -33.19
N LEU A 125 19.79 -10.53 -32.38
CA LEU A 125 20.83 -9.52 -32.59
C LEU A 125 22.24 -10.08 -32.33
N GLY A 126 22.40 -10.97 -31.36
CA GLY A 126 23.67 -11.63 -31.06
C GLY A 126 24.16 -12.56 -32.18
N GLN A 127 23.25 -13.11 -32.98
CA GLN A 127 23.57 -13.97 -34.13
C GLN A 127 23.77 -13.19 -35.44
N ALA A 128 23.41 -11.91 -35.48
CA ALA A 128 23.45 -11.12 -36.70
C ALA A 128 24.90 -10.80 -37.12
N LYS A 129 25.24 -11.10 -38.39
CA LYS A 129 26.56 -10.72 -38.97
C LYS A 129 26.76 -9.21 -39.07
N LYS A 130 25.67 -8.45 -39.16
CA LYS A 130 25.64 -6.98 -39.14
C LYS A 130 24.44 -6.54 -38.31
N LEU A 131 24.68 -5.65 -37.34
CA LEU A 131 23.61 -5.11 -36.50
C LEU A 131 22.72 -4.14 -37.30
N PRO A 132 21.42 -4.04 -36.97
CA PRO A 132 20.53 -3.04 -37.56
C PRO A 132 21.02 -1.60 -37.33
N LYS A 133 20.65 -0.67 -38.22
CA LYS A 133 20.99 0.75 -38.02
C LYS A 133 20.47 1.25 -36.67
N GLY A 134 21.31 1.96 -35.93
CA GLY A 134 21.00 2.47 -34.59
C GLY A 134 21.26 1.46 -33.45
N MET A 135 21.64 0.22 -33.78
CA MET A 135 22.09 -0.80 -32.83
C MET A 135 23.62 -0.94 -32.88
N ASP A 136 24.24 -1.03 -31.71
CA ASP A 136 25.67 -1.26 -31.55
C ASP A 136 25.92 -2.34 -30.46
N ALA A 137 27.19 -2.68 -30.26
CA ALA A 137 27.59 -3.70 -29.29
C ALA A 137 27.29 -3.27 -27.84
N ASP A 138 27.37 -1.99 -27.53
CA ASP A 138 27.17 -1.45 -26.19
C ASP A 138 25.69 -1.53 -25.80
N LYS A 139 24.78 -1.13 -26.70
CA LYS A 139 23.32 -1.28 -26.50
C LYS A 139 22.90 -2.73 -26.37
N LEU A 140 23.49 -3.64 -27.16
CA LEU A 140 23.20 -5.07 -27.05
C LEU A 140 23.71 -5.64 -25.72
N THR A 141 24.87 -5.17 -25.23
CA THR A 141 25.42 -5.58 -23.92
C THR A 141 24.55 -5.04 -22.79
N GLN A 142 24.19 -3.76 -22.83
CA GLN A 142 23.28 -3.15 -21.85
C GLN A 142 21.92 -3.85 -21.82
N ALA A 143 21.39 -4.27 -22.97
CA ALA A 143 20.16 -5.06 -23.02
C ALA A 143 20.31 -6.46 -22.41
N LYS A 144 21.45 -7.13 -22.60
CA LYS A 144 21.76 -8.42 -21.96
C LYS A 144 21.84 -8.29 -20.44
N ASP A 145 22.53 -7.28 -19.95
CA ASP A 145 22.66 -7.01 -18.51
C ASP A 145 21.30 -6.64 -17.91
N GLY A 146 20.53 -5.81 -18.63
CA GLY A 146 19.17 -5.46 -18.29
C GLY A 146 18.25 -6.68 -18.17
N LEU A 147 18.30 -7.58 -19.15
CA LEU A 147 17.56 -8.86 -19.16
C LEU A 147 17.96 -9.76 -18.00
N ALA A 148 19.26 -9.91 -17.73
CA ALA A 148 19.75 -10.73 -16.63
C ALA A 148 19.26 -10.20 -15.28
N ALA A 149 19.35 -8.88 -15.08
CA ALA A 149 18.85 -8.22 -13.87
C ALA A 149 17.32 -8.34 -13.74
N MET A 150 16.57 -8.13 -14.84
CA MET A 150 15.11 -8.28 -14.85
C MET A 150 14.68 -9.71 -14.52
N THR A 151 15.38 -10.72 -15.06
CA THR A 151 15.13 -12.14 -14.79
C THR A 151 15.38 -12.46 -13.31
N SER A 152 16.52 -12.04 -12.77
CA SER A 152 16.85 -12.24 -11.35
C SER A 152 15.83 -11.59 -10.41
N SER A 153 15.42 -10.34 -10.67
CA SER A 153 14.38 -9.67 -9.89
C SER A 153 13.02 -10.36 -10.01
N TRP A 154 12.66 -10.84 -11.20
CA TRP A 154 11.41 -11.58 -11.42
C TRP A 154 11.40 -12.92 -10.67
N ASP A 155 12.51 -13.66 -10.70
CA ASP A 155 12.64 -14.94 -9.98
C ASP A 155 12.56 -14.73 -8.47
N ALA A 156 13.23 -13.70 -7.95
CA ALA A 156 13.18 -13.36 -6.52
C ALA A 156 11.77 -12.90 -6.09
N ALA A 157 11.06 -12.17 -6.96
CA ALA A 157 9.67 -11.77 -6.73
C ALA A 157 8.73 -12.99 -6.73
N SER A 158 8.89 -13.89 -7.70
CA SER A 158 8.10 -15.13 -7.83
C SER A 158 8.33 -16.07 -6.65
N ALA A 159 9.56 -16.19 -6.16
CA ALA A 159 9.89 -16.95 -4.97
C ALA A 159 9.24 -16.35 -3.71
N ALA A 160 9.27 -15.02 -3.54
CA ALA A 160 8.60 -14.34 -2.44
C ALA A 160 7.08 -14.57 -2.48
N PHE A 161 6.47 -14.51 -3.67
CA PHE A 161 5.04 -14.82 -3.84
C PHE A 161 4.73 -16.28 -3.48
N GLY A 162 5.53 -17.22 -3.97
CA GLY A 162 5.40 -18.65 -3.65
C GLY A 162 5.54 -18.97 -2.16
N ALA A 163 6.31 -18.16 -1.42
CA ALA A 163 6.43 -18.23 0.03
C ALA A 163 5.28 -17.53 0.80
N GLY A 164 4.28 -16.97 0.10
CA GLY A 164 3.18 -16.23 0.72
C GLY A 164 3.54 -14.80 1.16
N ASN A 165 4.70 -14.28 0.72
CA ASN A 165 5.12 -12.91 0.99
C ASN A 165 4.74 -11.97 -0.16
N LEU A 166 3.45 -11.63 -0.22
CA LEU A 166 2.89 -10.76 -1.27
C LEU A 166 3.53 -9.36 -1.29
N ILE A 167 3.88 -8.80 -0.13
CA ILE A 167 4.50 -7.46 -0.04
C ILE A 167 5.87 -7.50 -0.72
N GLU A 168 6.73 -8.43 -0.31
CA GLU A 168 8.07 -8.58 -0.87
C GLU A 168 8.04 -8.96 -2.35
N ALA A 169 7.07 -9.77 -2.78
CA ALA A 169 6.87 -10.11 -4.18
C ALA A 169 6.58 -8.85 -5.03
N VAL A 170 5.63 -8.03 -4.57
CA VAL A 170 5.29 -6.78 -5.24
C VAL A 170 6.47 -5.81 -5.24
N GLU A 171 7.15 -5.63 -4.10
CA GLU A 171 8.31 -4.74 -4.01
C GLU A 171 9.44 -5.13 -4.97
N LYS A 172 9.76 -6.43 -5.08
CA LYS A 172 10.78 -6.92 -6.02
C LYS A 172 10.36 -6.86 -7.48
N SER A 173 9.06 -6.89 -7.74
CA SER A 173 8.51 -6.77 -9.09
C SER A 173 8.31 -5.32 -9.56
N LYS A 174 8.40 -4.36 -8.63
CA LYS A 174 8.21 -2.93 -8.90
C LYS A 174 9.23 -2.45 -9.93
N GLY A 175 8.77 -1.72 -10.94
CA GLY A 175 9.65 -1.18 -11.97
C GLY A 175 10.04 -2.15 -13.08
N LEU A 176 9.67 -3.44 -13.00
CA LEU A 176 10.07 -4.42 -14.02
C LEU A 176 9.37 -4.21 -15.36
N LYS A 177 8.15 -3.66 -15.37
CA LYS A 177 7.46 -3.32 -16.63
C LYS A 177 8.15 -2.16 -17.34
N GLU A 178 8.50 -1.14 -16.59
CA GLU A 178 9.19 0.05 -17.06
C GLU A 178 10.57 -0.34 -17.60
N LYS A 179 11.35 -1.09 -16.81
CA LYS A 179 12.66 -1.60 -17.23
C LYS A 179 12.55 -2.50 -18.47
N GLY A 180 11.54 -3.36 -18.54
CA GLY A 180 11.28 -4.17 -19.73
C GLY A 180 11.01 -3.33 -20.97
N THR A 181 10.22 -2.27 -20.82
CA THR A 181 9.91 -1.32 -21.91
C THR A 181 11.15 -0.53 -22.35
N GLU A 182 11.97 -0.09 -21.41
CA GLU A 182 13.25 0.57 -21.69
C GLU A 182 14.18 -0.34 -22.48
N ILE A 183 14.32 -1.61 -22.08
CA ILE A 183 15.16 -2.58 -22.78
C ILE A 183 14.61 -2.89 -24.18
N LEU A 184 13.30 -3.07 -24.33
CA LEU A 184 12.67 -3.26 -25.65
C LEU A 184 12.92 -2.05 -26.56
N THR A 185 12.85 -0.83 -26.03
CA THR A 185 13.16 0.40 -26.76
C THR A 185 14.63 0.46 -27.16
N LEU A 186 15.53 0.15 -26.23
CA LEU A 186 16.97 0.05 -26.48
C LEU A 186 17.28 -0.96 -27.60
N LEU A 187 16.52 -2.05 -27.67
CA LEU A 187 16.61 -3.10 -28.67
C LEU A 187 15.92 -2.76 -30.02
N GLY A 188 15.38 -1.55 -30.13
CA GLY A 188 14.71 -1.05 -31.34
C GLY A 188 13.35 -1.68 -31.60
N MET A 189 12.68 -2.15 -30.55
CA MET A 189 11.31 -2.71 -30.60
C MET A 189 10.25 -1.70 -30.14
N ALA A 190 10.54 -0.39 -30.20
CA ALA A 190 9.55 0.64 -29.94
C ALA A 190 8.34 0.49 -30.88
N PRO A 191 7.11 0.86 -30.46
CA PRO A 191 5.96 0.91 -31.35
C PRO A 191 6.34 1.78 -32.55
N ALA A 192 6.22 1.20 -33.74
CA ALA A 192 6.72 1.78 -34.98
C ALA A 192 6.33 3.26 -35.08
N GLU A 193 7.32 4.14 -35.10
CA GLU A 193 7.15 5.48 -35.63
C GLU A 193 6.61 5.29 -37.06
N PRO A 194 5.48 5.94 -37.44
CA PRO A 194 4.94 5.82 -38.78
C PRO A 194 6.06 6.16 -39.74
N ALA A 195 6.47 5.18 -40.55
CA ALA A 195 7.50 5.37 -41.55
C ALA A 195 7.10 6.59 -42.38
N ALA A 196 7.84 7.69 -42.21
CA ALA A 196 7.70 8.87 -43.05
C ALA A 196 7.83 8.37 -44.50
N ALA A 197 6.73 8.47 -45.24
CA ALA A 197 6.63 8.04 -46.61
C ALA A 197 7.81 8.60 -47.43
N PRO A 198 8.42 7.82 -48.34
CA PRO A 198 9.51 8.31 -49.17
C PRO A 198 9.04 9.55 -49.94
N ALA A 199 9.85 10.61 -49.87
CA ALA A 199 9.65 11.88 -50.54
C ALA A 199 9.22 11.65 -52.00
N ALA A 200 8.06 12.22 -52.36
CA ALA A 200 7.57 12.24 -53.73
C ALA A 200 8.64 12.83 -54.65
N ALA A 201 9.00 12.08 -55.69
CA ALA A 201 9.89 12.53 -56.75
C ALA A 201 9.36 13.83 -57.39
N PRO A 202 10.23 14.77 -57.80
CA PRO A 202 9.80 16.01 -58.43
C PRO A 202 9.07 15.71 -59.76
N PRO A 203 8.01 16.46 -60.10
CA PRO A 203 7.24 16.23 -61.32
C PRO A 203 8.10 16.51 -62.55
N ALA A 204 8.05 15.59 -63.51
CA ALA A 204 8.68 15.73 -64.81
C ALA A 204 8.04 16.89 -65.60
N GLU A 205 8.89 17.77 -66.14
CA GLU A 205 8.54 18.81 -67.11
C GLU A 205 7.84 18.21 -68.34
N PRO A 206 6.72 18.78 -68.81
CA PRO A 206 6.15 18.36 -70.08
C PRO A 206 6.98 18.94 -71.25
N ALA A 207 7.51 18.03 -72.07
CA ALA A 207 8.11 18.36 -73.35
C ALA A 207 7.02 18.67 -74.40
N LYS A 208 7.14 19.87 -74.98
CA LYS A 208 6.55 20.42 -76.23
C LYS A 208 5.16 19.97 -76.68
#